data_AF-A0A9W9K3P2-F1
#
_entry.id   AF-A0A9W9K3P2-F1
#
_cell.length_a   1.000
_cell.length_b   1.000
_cell.length_c   1.000
_cell.angle_alpha   90.00
_cell.angle_beta   90.00
_cell.angle_gamma   90.00
#
_symmetry.space_group_name_H-M   'P 1'
#
loop_
_entity.id
_entity.type
_entity.pdbx_description
1 polymer ?
#
loop_
_entity_poly.entity_id
_entity_poly.type
_entity_poly.pdbx_seq_one_letter_code
_entity_poly.pdbx_strand_id
1 'polypeptide(L)'
;MSQALNANVPLMGTTLLDPATVGVHYYDSRNLSDYSAHFSPPHMDSGTLTILFRSHDETDGLEVADLETTEKEDSKGVGSEASFIPVPTPGDEMTEVVVFAGTRLQRLLGRDRVRACVHRVRGPGPEGHKRFGVQRLSIAMFCAPSVPAAPPTPLT
;
A
#
# COMPACT_ATOMS: atom_id res chain seq x y z
N MET A 1 6.98 -7.92 24.54
CA MET A 1 5.58 -8.38 24.50
C MET A 1 4.73 -7.25 23.92
N SER A 2 4.02 -7.51 22.82
CA SER A 2 3.39 -6.50 21.97
C SER A 2 2.13 -5.91 22.62
N GLN A 3 2.19 -4.63 23.00
CA GLN A 3 1.04 -3.86 23.49
C GLN A 3 -0.08 -3.73 22.44
N ALA A 4 0.17 -4.02 21.15
CA ALA A 4 -0.84 -3.97 20.08
C ALA A 4 -1.95 -5.02 20.26
N LEU A 5 -1.65 -6.14 20.92
CA LEU A 5 -2.63 -7.23 21.15
C LEU A 5 -3.58 -6.96 22.33
N ASN A 6 -3.28 -6.01 23.22
CA ASN A 6 -4.15 -5.63 24.35
C ASN A 6 -5.27 -4.65 23.95
N ALA A 7 -5.81 -4.78 22.74
CA ALA A 7 -6.91 -3.93 22.30
C ALA A 7 -8.21 -4.36 23.02
N ASN A 8 -8.76 -3.48 23.86
CA ASN A 8 -10.09 -3.68 24.47
C ASN A 8 -11.25 -3.47 23.48
N VAL A 9 -10.95 -3.16 22.22
CA VAL A 9 -11.95 -3.11 21.14
C VAL A 9 -12.05 -4.53 20.59
N PRO A 10 -13.20 -5.21 20.73
CA PRO A 10 -13.38 -6.49 20.07
C PRO A 10 -13.28 -6.23 18.56
N LEU A 11 -12.32 -6.87 17.88
CA LEU A 11 -12.36 -7.02 16.43
C LEU A 11 -13.49 -8.02 16.12
N MET A 12 -14.74 -7.60 16.34
CA MET A 12 -15.91 -8.39 15.98
C MET A 12 -15.96 -8.41 14.46
N GLY A 13 -15.41 -9.47 13.87
CA GLY A 13 -15.81 -9.90 12.54
C GLY A 13 -17.30 -10.19 12.59
N THR A 14 -18.08 -9.47 11.80
CA THR A 14 -19.47 -9.85 11.57
C THR A 14 -19.48 -11.22 10.90
N THR A 15 -20.49 -12.04 11.16
CA THR A 15 -20.72 -13.32 10.45
C THR A 15 -20.92 -13.14 8.93
N LEU A 16 -21.11 -11.89 8.48
CA LEU A 16 -20.88 -11.46 7.10
C LEU A 16 -19.37 -11.30 6.88
N LEU A 17 -18.79 -12.19 6.07
CA LEU A 17 -17.43 -12.02 5.54
C LEU A 17 -17.33 -10.62 4.96
N ASP A 18 -16.53 -9.75 5.58
CA ASP A 18 -16.17 -8.47 4.98
C ASP A 18 -15.66 -8.75 3.55
N PRO A 19 -16.12 -8.00 2.53
CA PRO A 19 -15.74 -8.27 1.15
C PRO A 19 -14.22 -8.17 0.99
N ALA A 20 -13.64 -9.05 0.18
CA ALA A 20 -12.28 -8.92 -0.29
C ALA A 20 -12.30 -8.59 -1.78
N THR A 21 -11.49 -7.63 -2.20
CA THR A 21 -11.31 -7.31 -3.63
C THR A 21 -9.91 -7.73 -4.05
N VAL A 22 -9.79 -8.35 -5.22
CA VAL A 22 -8.49 -8.71 -5.81
C VAL A 22 -8.21 -7.76 -6.95
N GLY A 23 -7.10 -7.03 -6.86
CA GLY A 23 -6.53 -6.22 -7.92
C GLY A 23 -5.37 -6.95 -8.59
N VAL A 24 -5.36 -6.99 -9.91
CA VAL A 24 -4.23 -7.45 -10.70
C VAL A 24 -3.61 -6.23 -11.38
N HIS A 25 -2.36 -5.94 -11.05
CA HIS A 25 -1.64 -4.77 -11.54
C HIS A 25 -0.52 -5.22 -12.47
N TYR A 26 -0.52 -4.67 -13.69
CA TYR A 26 0.54 -4.84 -14.65
C TYR A 26 1.14 -3.47 -14.97
N TYR A 27 2.40 -3.28 -14.57
CA TYR A 27 3.15 -2.06 -14.82
C TYR A 27 4.14 -2.29 -15.94
N ASP A 28 4.21 -1.35 -16.88
CA ASP A 28 5.13 -1.39 -18.01
C ASP A 28 5.76 -0.02 -18.17
N SER A 29 7.07 0.08 -17.90
CA SER A 29 7.75 1.37 -17.86
C SER A 29 7.80 2.04 -19.23
N ARG A 30 7.59 1.29 -20.33
CA ARG A 30 7.52 1.85 -21.68
C ARG A 30 6.30 2.74 -21.87
N ASN A 31 5.30 2.61 -20.99
CA ASN A 31 4.10 3.45 -20.98
C ASN A 31 4.23 4.67 -20.06
N LEU A 32 5.35 4.85 -19.36
CA LEU A 32 5.59 6.05 -18.56
C LEU A 32 6.06 7.19 -19.48
N SER A 33 5.36 8.31 -19.43
CA SER A 33 5.69 9.51 -20.21
C SER A 33 6.95 10.24 -19.71
N ASP A 34 7.34 9.99 -18.46
CA ASP A 34 8.49 10.60 -17.80
C ASP A 34 9.26 9.53 -17.00
N TYR A 35 10.57 9.54 -17.13
CA TYR A 35 11.51 8.66 -16.44
C TYR A 35 11.49 8.83 -14.90
N SER A 36 10.97 9.95 -14.42
CA SER A 36 10.76 10.24 -12.99
C SER A 36 9.34 9.88 -12.49
N ALA A 37 8.45 9.44 -13.38
CA ALA A 37 7.07 9.15 -13.03
C ALA A 37 6.93 7.93 -12.10
N HIS A 38 5.87 7.98 -11.30
CA HIS A 38 5.44 6.85 -10.49
C HIS A 38 4.45 6.01 -11.29
N PHE A 39 4.58 4.69 -11.21
CA PHE A 39 3.52 3.78 -11.63
C PHE A 39 2.28 3.93 -10.74
N SER A 40 2.51 4.09 -9.43
CA SER A 40 1.48 4.40 -8.46
C SER A 40 2.03 5.45 -7.48
N PRO A 41 1.40 6.64 -7.38
CA PRO A 41 1.84 7.66 -6.45
C PRO A 41 1.64 7.23 -4.97
N PRO A 42 2.22 7.97 -4.02
CA PRO A 42 2.01 7.73 -2.59
C PRO A 42 0.52 7.72 -2.19
N HIS A 43 0.08 6.61 -1.60
CA HIS A 43 -1.29 6.43 -1.12
C HIS A 43 -1.36 5.45 0.06
N MET A 44 -2.53 5.37 0.69
CA MET A 44 -2.87 4.38 1.72
C MET A 44 -4.10 3.61 1.25
N ASP A 45 -4.15 2.32 1.58
CA ASP A 45 -5.33 1.51 1.27
C ASP A 45 -6.47 1.76 2.25
N SER A 46 -7.70 1.72 1.74
CA SER A 46 -8.91 2.01 2.52
C SER A 46 -9.39 0.84 3.40
N GLY A 47 -8.83 -0.36 3.19
CA GLY A 47 -9.20 -1.59 3.88
C GLY A 47 -8.53 -1.78 5.24
N THR A 48 -8.69 -2.97 5.79
CA THR A 48 -8.03 -3.37 7.05
C THR A 48 -6.59 -3.79 6.78
N LEU A 49 -6.41 -4.70 5.82
CA LEU A 49 -5.11 -5.18 5.38
C LEU A 49 -5.07 -5.23 3.86
N THR A 50 -3.89 -5.02 3.29
CA THR A 50 -3.59 -5.37 1.90
C THR A 50 -2.55 -6.47 1.91
N ILE A 51 -2.83 -7.56 1.20
CA ILE A 51 -1.94 -8.70 1.04
C ILE A 51 -1.44 -8.67 -0.40
N LEU A 52 -0.14 -8.48 -0.58
CA LEU A 52 0.48 -8.25 -1.89
C LEU A 52 1.40 -9.40 -2.27
N PHE A 53 1.08 -10.04 -3.40
CA PHE A 53 1.93 -10.95 -4.14
C PHE A 53 2.56 -10.18 -5.29
N ARG A 54 3.85 -10.33 -5.53
CA ARG A 54 4.56 -9.59 -6.58
C ARG A 54 5.63 -10.45 -7.26
N SER A 55 5.87 -10.19 -8.53
CA SER A 55 6.95 -10.83 -9.29
C SER A 55 8.32 -10.47 -8.71
N HIS A 56 9.26 -11.41 -8.80
CA HIS A 56 10.64 -11.19 -8.40
C HIS A 56 11.35 -10.26 -9.38
N ASP A 57 11.58 -9.02 -8.98
CA ASP A 57 12.40 -8.05 -9.71
C ASP A 57 13.04 -7.09 -8.68
N GLU A 58 14.36 -6.90 -8.73
CA GLU A 58 15.06 -5.94 -7.86
C GLU A 58 14.72 -4.48 -8.22
N THR A 59 14.11 -4.26 -9.38
CA THR A 59 13.70 -2.96 -9.90
C THR A 59 12.18 -2.74 -9.85
N ASP A 60 11.46 -3.53 -9.03
CA ASP A 60 10.00 -3.50 -8.95
C ASP A 60 9.39 -2.18 -8.43
N GLY A 61 10.23 -1.33 -7.83
CA GLY A 61 9.95 0.04 -7.43
C GLY A 61 8.99 0.19 -6.25
N LEU A 62 8.64 -0.89 -5.53
CA LEU A 62 7.78 -0.80 -4.35
C LEU A 62 8.55 -0.18 -3.20
N GLU A 63 8.01 0.90 -2.67
CA GLU A 63 8.60 1.64 -1.54
C GLU A 63 7.52 1.94 -0.50
N VAL A 64 7.89 1.86 0.78
CA VAL A 64 7.04 2.26 1.91
C VAL A 64 7.60 3.51 2.56
N ALA A 65 6.74 4.41 3.00
CA ALA A 65 7.16 5.60 3.72
C ALA A 65 7.70 5.24 5.11
N ASP A 66 8.86 5.79 5.45
CA ASP A 66 9.32 5.87 6.82
C ASP A 66 8.56 6.98 7.55
N LEU A 67 7.55 6.56 8.30
CA LEU A 67 6.63 7.45 8.97
C LEU A 67 7.23 8.20 10.16
N GLU A 68 8.44 7.87 10.60
CA GLU A 68 9.18 8.62 11.64
C GLU A 68 9.81 9.90 11.07
N THR A 69 9.98 9.98 9.75
CA THR A 69 10.63 11.10 9.07
C THR A 69 9.69 12.25 8.70
N THR A 70 8.41 12.16 9.06
CA THR A 70 7.41 13.20 8.78
C THR A 70 6.34 13.26 9.87
N GLU A 71 5.84 14.47 10.12
CA GLU A 71 4.66 14.70 10.96
C GLU A 71 3.35 14.62 10.17
N LYS A 72 3.42 14.52 8.83
CA LYS A 72 2.22 14.46 7.98
C LYS A 72 1.45 13.16 8.19
N GLU A 73 0.14 13.27 8.00
CA GLU A 73 -0.79 12.18 8.29
C GLU A 73 -1.49 11.67 7.03
N ASP A 74 -1.80 12.58 6.10
CA ASP A 74 -2.40 12.23 4.83
C ASP A 74 -1.34 11.76 3.83
N SER A 75 -1.74 10.89 2.89
CA SER A 75 -0.79 10.28 1.96
C SER A 75 -0.10 11.28 1.04
N LYS A 76 -0.75 12.41 0.75
CA LYS A 76 -0.16 13.47 -0.08
C LYS A 76 0.96 14.18 0.68
N GLY A 77 0.71 14.58 1.93
CA GLY A 77 1.72 15.18 2.80
C GLY A 77 2.89 14.24 3.08
N VAL A 78 2.59 12.99 3.43
CA VAL A 78 3.62 11.96 3.64
C VAL A 78 4.43 11.75 2.36
N GLY A 79 3.76 11.68 1.20
CA GLY A 79 4.40 11.52 -0.10
C GLY A 79 5.38 12.64 -0.47
N SER A 80 5.20 13.85 0.07
CA SER A 80 6.08 14.99 -0.19
C SER A 80 7.25 15.13 0.79
N GLU A 81 7.15 14.60 2.00
CA GLU A 81 8.11 14.89 3.08
C GLU A 81 8.83 13.65 3.61
N ALA A 82 8.16 12.49 3.63
CA ALA A 82 8.77 11.29 4.20
C ALA A 82 9.90 10.75 3.32
N SER A 83 10.85 10.11 3.98
CA SER A 83 11.76 9.17 3.33
C SER A 83 11.00 7.91 2.92
N PHE A 84 11.40 7.29 1.82
CA PHE A 84 10.79 6.08 1.31
C PHE A 84 11.83 4.96 1.26
N ILE A 85 11.50 3.81 1.85
CA ILE A 85 12.36 2.66 1.97
C ILE A 85 11.91 1.61 0.95
N PRO A 86 12.82 1.11 0.08
CA PRO A 86 12.52 0.00 -0.82
C PRO A 86 12.10 -1.25 -0.05
N VAL A 87 11.03 -1.90 -0.49
CA VAL A 87 10.61 -3.18 0.10
C VAL A 87 11.46 -4.29 -0.52
N PRO A 88 12.27 -5.03 0.27
CA PRO A 88 13.17 -6.05 -0.26
C PRO A 88 12.41 -7.14 -1.02
N THR A 89 12.94 -7.54 -2.17
CA THR A 89 12.44 -8.71 -2.91
C THR A 89 13.33 -9.90 -2.50
N PRO A 90 12.82 -10.86 -1.71
CA PRO A 90 13.60 -12.04 -1.36
C PRO A 90 13.86 -12.88 -2.61
N GLY A 91 15.04 -13.50 -2.70
CA GLY A 91 15.47 -14.28 -3.87
C GLY A 91 14.54 -15.46 -4.22
N ASP A 92 14.78 -16.04 -5.40
CA ASP A 92 13.96 -17.07 -6.07
C ASP A 92 13.51 -18.29 -5.23
N GLU A 93 14.11 -18.52 -4.06
CA GLU A 93 13.79 -19.65 -3.18
C GLU A 93 12.68 -19.37 -2.15
N MET A 94 12.17 -18.14 -2.06
CA MET A 94 11.13 -17.77 -1.08
C MET A 94 10.01 -16.93 -1.70
N THR A 95 8.78 -17.42 -1.59
CA THR A 95 7.58 -16.61 -1.84
C THR A 95 7.22 -15.85 -0.57
N GLU A 96 7.69 -14.60 -0.43
CA GLU A 96 7.17 -13.72 0.60
C GLU A 96 5.94 -12.96 0.11
N VAL A 97 5.03 -12.73 1.04
CA VAL A 97 3.84 -11.92 0.84
C VAL A 97 4.02 -10.66 1.68
N VAL A 98 3.86 -9.51 1.06
CA VAL A 98 3.94 -8.23 1.76
C VAL A 98 2.56 -7.90 2.32
N VAL A 99 2.50 -7.52 3.59
CA VAL A 99 1.24 -7.15 4.25
C VAL A 99 1.29 -5.70 4.70
N PHE A 100 0.32 -4.90 4.26
CA PHE A 100 0.19 -3.51 4.64
C PHE A 100 -1.02 -3.29 5.55
N ALA A 101 -0.85 -2.46 6.58
CA ALA A 101 -1.95 -1.95 7.38
C ALA A 101 -2.72 -0.89 6.59
N GLY A 102 -4.03 -1.03 6.46
CA GLY A 102 -4.88 -0.04 5.83
C GLY A 102 -5.51 0.94 6.83
N THR A 103 -6.17 1.97 6.31
CA THR A 103 -6.79 3.04 7.12
C THR A 103 -7.93 2.55 8.01
N ARG A 104 -8.64 1.47 7.63
CA ARG A 104 -9.68 0.87 8.50
C ARG A 104 -9.05 0.27 9.76
N LEU A 105 -7.91 -0.41 9.63
CA LEU A 105 -7.21 -0.99 10.78
C LEU A 105 -6.71 0.09 11.74
N GLN A 106 -6.12 1.17 11.20
CA GLN A 106 -5.73 2.34 12.00
C GLN A 106 -6.94 2.92 12.76
N ARG A 107 -8.11 3.08 12.13
CA ARG A 107 -9.31 3.59 12.80
C ARG A 107 -9.79 2.66 13.92
N LEU A 108 -9.74 1.35 13.70
CA LEU A 108 -10.19 0.35 14.67
C LEU A 108 -9.29 0.27 15.91
N LEU A 109 -7.97 0.35 15.72
CA LEU A 109 -7.00 0.17 16.80
C LEU A 109 -6.47 1.48 17.39
N GLY A 110 -6.72 2.60 16.73
CA GLY A 110 -6.14 3.90 17.07
C GLY A 110 -4.76 4.09 16.45
N ARG A 111 -4.48 5.32 16.03
CA ARG A 111 -3.24 5.70 15.33
C ARG A 111 -1.98 5.52 16.18
N ASP A 112 -2.10 5.70 17.49
CA ASP A 112 -0.99 5.52 18.44
C ASP A 112 -0.50 4.06 18.51
N ARG A 113 -1.30 3.12 17.97
CA ARG A 113 -1.01 1.68 18.01
C ARG A 113 -0.70 1.11 16.64
N VAL A 114 -1.40 1.58 15.60
CA VAL A 114 -1.15 1.18 14.21
C VAL A 114 -1.34 2.39 13.30
N ARG A 115 -0.32 2.69 12.49
CA ARG A 115 -0.42 3.64 11.38
C ARG A 115 -0.67 2.88 10.08
N ALA A 116 -1.57 3.41 9.26
CA ALA A 116 -1.78 2.92 7.91
C ALA A 116 -0.51 3.13 7.08
N CYS A 117 -0.16 2.12 6.30
CA CYS A 117 1.05 2.13 5.50
C CYS A 117 0.83 3.06 4.30
N VAL A 118 1.67 4.09 4.20
CA VAL A 118 1.81 4.87 2.97
C VAL A 118 2.84 4.18 2.10
N HIS A 119 2.43 3.80 0.89
CA HIS A 119 3.32 3.12 -0.05
C HIS A 119 3.16 3.71 -1.45
N ARG A 120 4.16 3.48 -2.30
CA ARG A 120 4.19 3.93 -3.69
C ARG A 120 4.88 2.90 -4.57
N VAL A 121 4.67 3.03 -5.87
CA VAL A 121 5.41 2.27 -6.87
C VAL A 121 6.11 3.23 -7.80
N ARG A 122 7.43 3.33 -7.66
CA ARG A 122 8.29 4.19 -8.48
C ARG A 122 8.57 3.53 -9.83
N GLY A 123 8.66 4.33 -10.89
CA GLY A 123 9.24 3.85 -12.14
C GLY A 123 10.75 3.53 -11.96
N PRO A 124 11.36 2.78 -12.89
CA PRO A 124 12.73 2.31 -12.74
C PRO A 124 13.81 3.40 -12.92
N GLY A 125 13.41 4.67 -13.02
CA GLY A 125 14.30 5.80 -13.25
C GLY A 125 14.91 5.83 -14.66
N PRO A 126 15.73 6.84 -14.97
CA PRO A 126 16.32 7.02 -16.30
C PRO A 126 17.23 5.86 -16.73
N GLU A 127 18.01 5.30 -15.80
CA GLU A 127 18.95 4.22 -16.10
C GLU A 127 18.25 2.87 -16.28
N GLY A 128 17.17 2.60 -15.53
CA GLY A 128 16.39 1.37 -15.69
C GLY A 128 15.54 1.36 -16.97
N HIS A 129 15.07 2.53 -17.42
CA HIS A 129 14.36 2.63 -18.71
C HIS A 129 15.25 2.29 -19.91
N LYS A 130 16.53 2.68 -19.88
CA LYS A 130 17.48 2.46 -20.99
C LYS A 130 17.84 1.00 -21.19
N ARG A 131 17.72 0.16 -20.15
CA ARG A 131 18.18 -1.22 -20.23
C ARG A 131 17.19 -2.12 -20.96
N PHE A 132 15.94 -2.25 -20.53
CA PHE A 132 14.93 -3.05 -21.28
C PHE A 132 13.47 -2.63 -21.04
N GLY A 133 13.23 -1.56 -20.27
CA GLY A 133 11.94 -1.30 -19.65
C GLY A 133 11.61 -2.32 -18.56
N VAL A 134 10.96 -1.88 -17.50
CA VAL A 134 10.55 -2.77 -16.39
C VAL A 134 9.09 -3.15 -16.57
N GLN A 135 8.85 -4.46 -16.59
CA GLN A 135 7.52 -5.05 -16.57
C GLN A 135 7.31 -5.73 -15.23
N ARG A 136 6.22 -5.39 -14.55
CA ARG A 136 5.93 -5.92 -13.22
C ARG A 136 4.50 -6.38 -13.14
N LEU A 137 4.30 -7.59 -12.62
CA LEU A 137 2.99 -8.12 -12.27
C LEU A 137 2.88 -8.19 -10.75
N SER A 138 1.78 -7.70 -10.21
CA SER A 138 1.43 -7.90 -8.80
C SER A 138 -0.05 -8.17 -8.61
N ILE A 139 -0.38 -8.99 -7.62
CA ILE A 139 -1.73 -9.30 -7.20
C ILE A 139 -1.90 -8.76 -5.78
N ALA A 140 -2.83 -7.82 -5.62
CA ALA A 140 -3.17 -7.23 -4.34
C ALA A 140 -4.54 -7.73 -3.90
N MET A 141 -4.62 -8.32 -2.71
CA MET A 141 -5.88 -8.66 -2.06
C MET A 141 -6.19 -7.61 -0.99
N PHE A 142 -7.22 -6.81 -1.23
CA PHE A 142 -7.70 -5.76 -0.34
C PHE A 142 -8.76 -6.34 0.59
N CYS A 143 -8.43 -6.50 1.86
CA CYS A 143 -9.31 -7.09 2.86
C CYS A 143 -10.20 -6.01 3.48
N ALA A 144 -11.52 -6.20 3.38
CA ALA A 144 -12.52 -5.36 4.03
C ALA A 144 -12.43 -3.86 3.63
N PRO A 145 -12.32 -3.53 2.32
CA PRO A 145 -12.19 -2.15 1.86
C PRO A 145 -13.37 -1.32 2.33
N SER A 146 -13.11 -0.10 2.81
CA SER A 146 -14.18 0.82 3.19
C SER A 146 -15.06 1.11 1.95
N VAL A 147 -16.37 0.95 2.08
CA VAL A 147 -17.31 1.43 1.05
C VAL A 147 -17.13 2.96 0.93
N PRO A 148 -17.02 3.53 -0.28
CA PRO A 148 -17.02 4.98 -0.43
C PRO A 148 -18.24 5.55 0.28
N ALA A 149 -18.05 6.58 1.12
CA ALA A 149 -19.18 7.24 1.76
C ALA A 149 -20.14 7.71 0.66
N ALA A 150 -21.39 7.26 0.70
CA ALA A 150 -22.41 7.80 -0.18
C ALA A 150 -22.46 9.32 0.03
N PRO A 151 -22.51 10.14 -1.04
CA PRO A 151 -22.66 11.57 -0.89
C PRO A 151 -23.89 11.85 -0.02
N PRO A 152 -23.85 12.87 0.86
CA PRO A 152 -24.98 13.19 1.70
C PRO A 152 -26.20 13.45 0.82
N THR A 153 -27.28 12.72 1.08
CA THR A 153 -28.57 12.93 0.41
C THR A 153 -29.00 14.37 0.72
N PRO A 154 -29.32 15.20 -0.28
CA PRO A 154 -29.86 16.52 -0.02
C PRO A 154 -31.11 16.39 0.85
N LEU A 155 -31.18 17.16 1.93
CA LEU A 155 -32.42 17.34 2.68
C LEU A 155 -33.41 18.02 1.73
N THR A 156 -34.44 17.29 1.31
CA THR A 156 -35.62 17.82 0.61
C THR A 156 -36.62 18.38 1.61
#